data_AF-A0A6S7IEW7-F1
#
_entry.id   AF-A0A6S7IEW7-F1
#
_cell.length_a   1.000
_cell.length_b   1.000
_cell.length_c   1.000
_cell.angle_alpha   90.00
_cell.angle_beta   90.00
_cell.angle_gamma   90.00
#
_symmetry.space_group_name_H-M   'P 1'
#
loop_
_entity.id
_entity.type
_entity.pdbx_description
1 polymer ?
#
loop_
_entity_poly.entity_id
_entity_poly.type
_entity_poly.pdbx_seq_one_letter_code
_entity_poly.pdbx_strand_id
1 'polypeptide(L)'
;MKYKIAIFFLFGVFMVETKVVRDQNKFTKAKLENGYDPGKCNQSNHARFIVVKDRENNDRLLICAEENDVYNWKTTDGSDPTGEFFNPAYDCLKILDKNPEAKDGFYWIKLSGIVPKK
;
A
#
# COMPACT_ATOMS: atom_id res chain seq x y z
N MET A 1 50.81 22.23 21.10
CA MET A 1 49.67 21.35 21.46
C MET A 1 48.33 21.93 20.96
N LYS A 2 48.24 22.37 19.68
CA LYS A 2 47.03 23.03 19.13
C LYS A 2 46.39 22.28 17.95
N TYR A 3 47.10 21.33 17.32
CA TYR A 3 46.65 20.62 16.12
C TYR A 3 45.87 19.32 16.40
N LYS A 4 45.95 18.78 17.62
CA LYS A 4 45.28 17.52 17.98
C LYS A 4 43.76 17.67 18.16
N ILE A 5 43.28 18.84 18.61
CA ILE A 5 41.86 19.08 18.85
C ILE A 5 41.09 19.29 17.53
N ALA A 6 41.69 19.97 16.55
CA ALA A 6 41.05 20.22 15.26
C ALA A 6 40.78 18.93 14.45
N ILE A 7 41.64 17.92 14.58
CA ILE A 7 41.50 16.63 13.88
C ILE A 7 40.31 15.82 14.44
N PHE A 8 40.07 15.86 15.75
CA PHE A 8 38.93 15.16 16.36
C PHE A 8 37.58 15.74 15.94
N PHE A 9 37.49 17.08 15.77
CA PHE A 9 36.26 17.72 15.29
C PHE A 9 35.96 17.38 13.82
N LEU A 10 36.97 17.33 12.96
CA LEU A 10 36.79 16.96 11.54
C LEU A 10 36.34 15.50 11.37
N PHE A 11 36.91 14.55 12.13
CA PHE A 11 36.47 13.14 12.08
C PHE A 11 35.08 12.93 12.68
N GLY A 12 34.74 13.66 13.74
CA GLY A 12 33.42 13.58 14.38
C GLY A 12 32.28 14.01 13.45
N VAL A 13 32.46 15.11 12.71
CA VAL A 13 31.46 15.61 11.75
C VAL A 13 31.28 14.63 10.58
N PHE A 14 32.38 14.07 10.05
CA PHE A 14 32.32 13.10 8.94
C PHE A 14 31.60 11.79 9.33
N MET A 15 31.71 11.35 10.58
CA MET A 15 30.98 10.17 11.07
C MET A 15 29.47 10.44 11.30
N VAL A 16 29.07 11.68 11.59
CA VAL A 16 27.65 12.04 11.73
C VAL A 16 26.97 12.08 10.37
N GLU A 17 27.60 12.70 9.37
CA GLU A 17 27.04 12.77 8.00
C GLU A 17 26.90 11.38 7.36
N THR A 18 27.86 10.48 7.58
CA THR A 18 27.78 9.12 7.03
C THR A 18 26.71 8.23 7.68
N LYS A 19 26.30 8.50 8.93
CA LYS A 19 25.18 7.78 9.57
C LYS A 19 23.83 8.23 9.00
N VAL A 20 23.63 9.53 8.81
CA VAL A 20 22.38 10.08 8.25
C VAL A 20 22.14 9.58 6.82
N VAL A 21 23.20 9.44 6.01
CA VAL A 21 23.08 8.94 4.62
C VAL A 21 22.79 7.43 4.55
N ARG A 22 23.16 6.65 5.57
CA ARG A 22 23.00 5.18 5.53
C ARG A 22 21.56 4.71 5.82
N ASP A 23 20.73 5.52 6.48
CA ASP A 23 19.39 5.12 6.91
C ASP A 23 18.30 5.27 5.81
N GLN A 24 18.59 6.01 4.73
CA GLN A 24 17.61 6.25 3.66
C GLN A 24 17.43 5.07 2.68
N ASN A 25 18.27 4.02 2.76
CA ASN A 25 18.30 2.95 1.77
C ASN A 25 17.53 1.68 2.15
N LYS A 26 16.71 1.71 3.21
CA LYS A 26 15.83 0.57 3.55
C LYS A 26 14.41 0.79 3.03
N PHE A 27 14.27 1.25 1.78
CA PHE A 27 13.00 1.06 1.06
C PHE A 27 12.88 -0.43 0.75
N THR A 28 12.12 -1.14 1.59
CA THR A 28 11.85 -2.56 1.39
C THR A 28 11.20 -2.71 0.01
N LYS A 29 11.86 -3.42 -0.90
CA LYS A 29 11.33 -3.69 -2.25
C LYS A 29 9.91 -4.25 -2.11
N ALA A 30 8.95 -3.67 -2.82
CA ALA A 30 7.58 -4.17 -2.83
C ALA A 30 7.57 -5.64 -3.25
N LYS A 31 6.78 -6.47 -2.57
CA LYS A 31 6.60 -7.86 -2.98
C LYS A 31 5.71 -7.86 -4.22
N LEU A 32 6.18 -8.46 -5.31
CA LEU A 32 5.33 -8.72 -6.46
C LEU A 32 4.44 -9.92 -6.11
N GLU A 33 3.13 -9.72 -6.03
CA GLU A 33 2.17 -10.82 -6.05
C GLU A 33 1.67 -10.97 -7.50
N ASN A 34 1.73 -12.19 -8.02
CA ASN A 34 1.23 -12.46 -9.36
C ASN A 34 -0.29 -12.57 -9.30
N GLY A 35 -0.99 -11.50 -9.67
CA GLY A 35 -2.45 -11.53 -9.86
C GLY A 35 -3.16 -10.33 -9.24
N TYR A 36 -4.47 -10.49 -9.02
CA TYR A 36 -5.36 -9.46 -8.47
C TYR A 36 -5.48 -9.54 -6.94
N ASP A 37 -5.16 -10.69 -6.34
CA ASP A 37 -5.36 -10.97 -4.91
C ASP A 37 -4.13 -10.56 -4.08
N PRO A 38 -4.23 -9.53 -3.23
CA PRO A 38 -3.14 -9.12 -2.34
C PRO A 38 -2.96 -10.03 -1.10
N GLY A 39 -3.83 -11.01 -0.90
CA GLY A 39 -3.98 -11.77 0.33
C GLY A 39 -4.62 -10.92 1.45
N LYS A 40 -4.57 -11.41 2.69
CA LYS A 40 -5.09 -10.68 3.85
C LYS A 40 -4.11 -9.61 4.32
N CYS A 41 -4.60 -8.40 4.59
CA CYS A 41 -3.88 -7.40 5.37
C CYS A 41 -4.18 -7.61 6.86
N ASN A 42 -3.13 -7.66 7.70
CA ASN A 42 -3.22 -7.87 9.14
C ASN A 42 -1.95 -7.32 9.84
N GLN A 43 -1.91 -7.41 11.16
CA GLN A 43 -0.78 -6.92 11.97
C GLN A 43 0.59 -7.50 11.54
N SER A 44 0.65 -8.75 11.09
CA SER A 44 1.92 -9.41 10.71
C SER A 44 2.54 -8.87 9.42
N ASN A 45 1.72 -8.25 8.55
CA ASN A 45 2.17 -7.63 7.31
C ASN A 45 1.83 -6.13 7.24
N HIS A 46 1.59 -5.50 8.39
CA HIS A 46 1.43 -4.06 8.49
C HIS A 46 2.63 -3.31 7.88
N ALA A 47 2.38 -2.20 7.20
CA ALA A 47 3.36 -1.39 6.46
C ALA A 47 4.09 -2.13 5.32
N ARG A 48 3.61 -3.33 4.94
CA ARG A 48 4.14 -4.05 3.78
C ARG A 48 3.59 -3.45 2.49
N PHE A 49 4.49 -3.22 1.53
CA PHE A 49 4.15 -2.88 0.16
C PHE A 49 4.04 -4.12 -0.71
N ILE A 50 3.00 -4.17 -1.53
CA ILE A 50 2.79 -5.22 -2.53
C ILE A 50 2.36 -4.61 -3.86
N VAL A 51 2.66 -5.28 -4.95
CA VAL A 51 2.14 -4.93 -6.28
C VAL A 51 1.16 -6.01 -6.72
N VAL A 52 -0.03 -5.59 -7.15
CA VAL A 52 -1.08 -6.44 -7.73
C VAL A 52 -1.58 -5.85 -9.04
N LYS A 53 -2.37 -6.62 -9.80
CA LYS A 53 -3.10 -6.15 -10.98
C LYS A 53 -4.47 -5.60 -10.60
N ASP A 54 -4.88 -4.48 -11.21
CA ASP A 54 -6.29 -4.06 -11.24
C ASP A 54 -7.07 -4.78 -12.35
N ARG A 55 -8.39 -4.61 -12.40
CA ARG A 55 -9.27 -5.23 -13.42
C ARG A 55 -8.90 -4.88 -14.87
N GLU A 56 -8.17 -3.79 -15.07
CA GLU A 56 -7.68 -3.34 -16.39
C GLU A 56 -6.27 -3.87 -16.70
N ASN A 57 -5.73 -4.76 -15.84
CA ASN A 57 -4.39 -5.37 -15.91
C ASN A 57 -3.22 -4.40 -15.70
N ASN A 58 -3.48 -3.23 -15.11
CA ASN A 58 -2.43 -2.30 -14.70
C ASN A 58 -1.87 -2.67 -13.34
N ASP A 59 -0.58 -2.43 -13.14
CA ASP A 59 0.05 -2.62 -11.82
C ASP A 59 -0.41 -1.54 -10.84
N ARG A 60 -0.78 -1.97 -9.64
CA ARG A 60 -1.15 -1.11 -8.51
C ARG A 60 -0.27 -1.43 -7.32
N LEU A 61 0.30 -0.38 -6.73
CA LEU A 61 1.06 -0.47 -5.49
C LEU A 61 0.11 -0.29 -4.31
N LEU A 62 0.04 -1.31 -3.46
CA LEU A 62 -0.76 -1.32 -2.25
C LEU A 62 0.15 -1.34 -1.01
N ILE A 63 -0.34 -0.74 0.06
CA ILE A 63 0.22 -0.82 1.40
C ILE A 63 -0.83 -1.42 2.36
N CYS A 64 -0.41 -2.33 3.22
CA CYS A 64 -1.25 -2.78 4.32
C CYS A 64 -1.21 -1.74 5.44
N ALA A 65 -2.33 -1.04 5.65
CA ALA A 65 -2.45 0.04 6.61
C ALA A 65 -3.54 -0.28 7.64
N GLU A 66 -3.36 0.24 8.85
CA GLU A 66 -4.34 0.16 9.93
C GLU A 66 -5.12 1.48 10.02
N GLU A 67 -6.45 1.39 10.01
CA GLU A 67 -7.36 2.53 10.17
C GLU A 67 -8.51 2.11 11.09
N ASN A 68 -8.69 2.82 12.21
CA ASN A 68 -9.69 2.49 13.24
C ASN A 68 -9.60 1.02 13.70
N ASP A 69 -8.40 0.55 14.02
CA ASP A 69 -8.09 -0.83 14.44
C ASP A 69 -8.41 -1.91 13.38
N VAL A 70 -8.63 -1.53 12.11
CA VAL A 70 -8.87 -2.44 11.00
C VAL A 70 -7.73 -2.37 9.98
N TYR A 71 -7.10 -3.50 9.73
CA TYR A 71 -6.08 -3.67 8.71
C TYR A 71 -6.71 -3.85 7.32
N ASN A 72 -6.43 -2.94 6.39
CA ASN A 72 -6.88 -3.03 5.00
C ASN A 72 -5.77 -2.65 4.01
N TRP A 73 -5.86 -3.21 2.80
CA TRP A 73 -5.02 -2.76 1.70
C TRP A 73 -5.49 -1.39 1.21
N LYS A 74 -4.55 -0.46 1.08
CA LYS A 74 -4.77 0.88 0.55
C LYS A 74 -3.83 1.12 -0.61
N THR A 75 -4.26 1.87 -1.60
CA THR A 75 -3.35 2.35 -2.66
C THR A 75 -2.39 3.38 -2.08
N THR A 76 -1.25 3.53 -2.72
CA THR A 76 -0.27 4.56 -2.34
C THR A 76 -0.37 5.84 -3.17
N ASP A 77 -1.13 5.79 -4.28
CA ASP A 77 -1.34 6.91 -5.21
C ASP A 77 -2.53 7.80 -4.81
N GLY A 78 -3.20 7.49 -3.70
CA GLY A 78 -4.38 8.21 -3.20
C GLY A 78 -5.67 7.86 -3.94
N SER A 79 -5.63 6.96 -4.93
CA SER A 79 -6.84 6.50 -5.61
C SER A 79 -7.61 5.49 -4.74
N ASP A 80 -8.93 5.45 -4.84
CA ASP A 80 -9.73 4.45 -4.11
C ASP A 80 -10.69 3.74 -5.09
N PRO A 81 -10.13 2.99 -6.07
CA PRO A 81 -10.92 2.36 -7.12
C PRO A 81 -11.81 1.29 -6.51
N THR A 82 -13.11 1.42 -6.70
CA THR A 82 -14.11 0.50 -6.15
C THR A 82 -14.52 -0.53 -7.18
N GLY A 83 -14.76 -1.75 -6.73
CA GLY A 83 -15.04 -2.88 -7.61
C GLY A 83 -13.78 -3.64 -8.05
N GLU A 84 -12.64 -3.36 -7.42
CA GLU A 84 -11.39 -4.11 -7.58
C GLU A 84 -11.33 -5.27 -6.59
N PHE A 85 -10.50 -6.28 -6.83
CA PHE A 85 -10.38 -7.43 -5.91
C PHE A 85 -9.95 -6.97 -4.50
N PHE A 86 -8.98 -6.06 -4.41
CA PHE A 86 -8.47 -5.52 -3.16
C PHE A 86 -9.40 -4.48 -2.52
N ASN A 87 -10.41 -4.00 -3.26
CA ASN A 87 -11.41 -3.03 -2.79
C ASN A 87 -12.78 -3.29 -3.44
N PRO A 88 -13.44 -4.42 -3.07
CA PRO A 88 -14.69 -4.81 -3.69
C PRO A 88 -15.81 -3.89 -3.23
N ALA A 89 -16.76 -3.61 -4.11
CA ALA A 89 -17.96 -2.86 -3.76
C ALA A 89 -18.98 -3.74 -3.04
N TYR A 90 -20.04 -3.14 -2.49
CA TYR A 90 -21.17 -3.92 -1.97
C TYR A 90 -21.95 -4.58 -3.12
N ASP A 91 -22.33 -3.79 -4.11
CA ASP A 91 -23.05 -4.20 -5.31
C ASP A 91 -22.65 -3.33 -6.52
N CYS A 92 -23.20 -3.64 -7.70
CA CYS A 92 -22.93 -2.89 -8.93
C CYS A 92 -23.46 -1.45 -8.86
N LEU A 93 -24.57 -1.22 -8.16
CA LEU A 93 -25.14 0.12 -8.01
C LEU A 93 -24.17 1.02 -7.23
N LYS A 94 -23.53 0.49 -6.19
CA LYS A 94 -22.54 1.23 -5.40
C LYS A 94 -21.30 1.60 -6.21
N ILE A 95 -20.94 0.79 -7.21
CA ILE A 95 -19.86 1.11 -8.16
C ILE A 95 -20.27 2.31 -9.02
N LEU A 96 -21.47 2.27 -9.60
CA LEU A 96 -22.01 3.36 -10.42
C LEU A 96 -22.18 4.66 -9.61
N ASP A 97 -22.65 4.58 -8.37
CA ASP A 97 -22.79 5.74 -7.49
C ASP A 97 -21.45 6.45 -7.24
N LYS A 98 -20.36 5.67 -7.12
CA LYS A 98 -19.02 6.21 -6.86
C LYS A 98 -18.29 6.59 -8.15
N ASN A 99 -18.59 5.92 -9.25
CA ASN A 99 -18.06 6.22 -10.58
C ASN A 99 -19.17 6.11 -11.63
N PRO A 100 -19.89 7.22 -11.92
CA PRO A 100 -20.98 7.23 -12.91
C PRO A 100 -20.53 6.93 -14.34
N GLU A 101 -19.24 7.04 -14.61
CA GLU A 101 -18.62 6.71 -15.90
C GLU A 101 -18.07 5.27 -15.93
N ALA A 102 -18.37 4.46 -14.91
CA ALA A 102 -17.99 3.06 -14.89
C ALA A 102 -18.57 2.34 -16.13
N LYS A 103 -17.68 1.74 -16.91
CA LYS A 103 -18.05 0.99 -18.11
C LYS A 103 -18.64 -0.36 -17.74
N ASP A 104 -19.50 -0.90 -18.60
CA ASP A 104 -19.95 -2.28 -18.47
C ASP A 104 -18.75 -3.25 -18.44
N GLY A 105 -18.81 -4.24 -17.56
CA GLY A 105 -17.72 -5.20 -17.39
C GLY A 105 -17.80 -6.02 -16.10
N PHE A 106 -16.74 -6.76 -15.83
CA PHE A 106 -16.61 -7.54 -14.59
C PHE A 106 -16.07 -6.67 -13.45
N TYR A 107 -16.73 -6.78 -12.30
CA TYR A 107 -16.36 -6.09 -11.07
C TYR A 107 -16.41 -7.06 -9.89
N TRP A 108 -15.58 -6.80 -8.90
CA TRP A 108 -15.56 -7.54 -7.65
C TRP A 108 -16.53 -6.91 -6.65
N ILE A 109 -17.50 -7.69 -6.21
CA ILE A 109 -18.46 -7.29 -5.17
C ILE A 109 -18.39 -8.23 -3.98
N LYS A 110 -18.71 -7.71 -2.79
CA LYS A 110 -18.82 -8.46 -1.55
C LYS A 110 -20.20 -8.25 -0.95
N LEU A 111 -21.11 -9.16 -1.29
CA LEU A 111 -22.45 -9.22 -0.69
C LEU A 111 -22.31 -9.59 0.79
N SER A 112 -22.70 -8.69 1.69
CA SER A 112 -22.64 -8.93 3.13
C SER A 112 -23.75 -9.88 3.57
N GLY A 113 -23.58 -11.18 3.38
CA GLY A 113 -24.25 -12.28 4.11
C GLY A 113 -25.78 -12.32 4.21
N ILE A 114 -26.53 -11.36 3.66
CA ILE A 114 -27.98 -11.42 3.57
C ILE A 114 -28.26 -12.40 2.44
N VAL A 115 -28.30 -13.68 2.80
CA VAL A 115 -28.86 -14.73 1.95
C VAL A 115 -30.26 -14.24 1.56
N PRO A 116 -30.56 -14.08 0.26
CA PRO A 116 -31.91 -13.76 -0.16
C PRO A 116 -32.85 -14.79 0.44
N LYS A 117 -33.84 -14.37 1.23
CA LYS A 117 -34.89 -15.29 1.66
C LYS A 117 -35.59 -15.76 0.38
N LYS A 118 -35.55 -17.08 0.15
CA LYS A 118 -36.34 -17.74 -0.89
C LYS A 118 -37.83 -17.47 -0.68
#